data_AF-A0AAW9S143-F1
#
_entry.id   AF-A0AAW9S143-F1
#
_cell.length_a   1.000
_cell.length_b   1.000
_cell.length_c   1.000
_cell.angle_alpha   90.00
_cell.angle_beta   90.00
_cell.angle_gamma   90.00
#
_symmetry.space_group_name_H-M   'P 1'
#
loop_
_entity.id
_entity.type
_entity.pdbx_description
1 polymer ?
#
loop_
_entity_poly.entity_id
_entity_poly.type
_entity_poly.pdbx_seq_one_letter_code
_entity_poly.pdbx_strand_id
1 'polypeptide(L)'
;MPFGFFKKKKEKKEEGPHYDPTNIRLTDLRKGFVVDYNLKTWEVAEEYEYDWGDNYFSYEFKLVSSDETIFLSLDEDDELEIQVLKKINFGRLDEGVEESLINKGKPPRKIEYEGKTYYRESERPGYFRNTDNENWSEFITWDYYDDSEKYALNIEQWGEDEFEASVGVLEEPEQFSNILPG
;
A
#
# COMPACT_ATOMS: atom_id res chain seq x y z
N MET A 1 53.90 2.17 32.13
CA MET A 1 53.71 2.36 30.67
C MET A 1 52.22 2.23 30.37
N PRO A 2 51.50 3.30 30.00
CA PRO A 2 50.10 3.18 29.64
C PRO A 2 49.98 2.74 28.17
N PHE A 3 49.28 1.63 27.95
CA PHE A 3 48.98 1.11 26.62
C PHE A 3 47.78 1.89 26.05
N GLY A 4 48.03 2.65 24.99
CA GLY A 4 47.00 3.33 24.22
C GLY A 4 46.22 2.34 23.36
N PHE A 5 44.96 2.11 23.71
CA PHE A 5 44.01 1.35 22.88
C PHE A 5 43.45 2.25 21.78
N PHE A 6 44.07 2.21 20.60
CA PHE A 6 43.49 2.79 19.39
C PHE A 6 42.35 1.89 18.89
N LYS A 7 41.08 2.26 19.18
CA LYS A 7 39.91 1.69 18.52
C LYS A 7 39.84 2.22 17.09
N LYS A 8 40.13 1.34 16.12
CA LYS A 8 39.92 1.58 14.69
C LYS A 8 38.40 1.75 14.45
N LYS A 9 37.95 2.95 14.10
CA LYS A 9 36.58 3.17 13.59
C LYS A 9 36.44 2.35 12.31
N LYS A 10 35.48 1.42 12.27
CA LYS A 10 35.01 0.83 11.01
C LYS A 10 34.40 1.99 10.20
N GLU A 11 35.03 2.33 9.09
CA GLU A 11 34.41 3.16 8.06
C GLU A 11 33.13 2.44 7.61
N LYS A 12 31.97 3.09 7.83
CA LYS A 12 30.75 2.70 7.14
C LYS A 12 31.05 2.87 5.66
N LYS A 13 31.05 1.78 4.89
CA LYS A 13 31.00 1.89 3.44
C LYS A 13 29.72 2.66 3.13
N GLU A 14 29.85 3.75 2.39
CA GLU A 14 28.71 4.37 1.73
C GLU A 14 28.19 3.34 0.73
N GLU A 15 27.18 2.57 1.15
CA GLU A 15 26.40 1.75 0.23
C GLU A 15 25.68 2.74 -0.68
N GLY A 16 25.81 2.54 -2.00
CA GLY A 16 25.13 3.38 -2.99
C GLY A 16 23.60 3.31 -2.83
N PRO A 17 22.85 4.03 -3.68
CA PRO A 17 21.39 3.93 -3.67
C PRO A 17 20.94 2.48 -3.84
N HIS A 18 19.78 2.13 -3.26
CA HIS A 18 19.22 0.78 -3.37
C HIS A 18 18.71 0.46 -4.79
N TYR A 19 18.63 1.48 -5.65
CA TYR A 19 18.11 1.44 -7.01
C TYR A 19 19.20 1.70 -8.06
N ASP A 20 18.94 1.34 -9.31
CA ASP A 20 19.78 1.72 -10.46
C ASP A 20 19.46 3.16 -10.90
N PRO A 21 20.37 4.13 -10.75
CA PRO A 21 20.10 5.53 -11.13
C PRO A 21 19.82 5.74 -12.62
N THR A 22 20.12 4.75 -13.47
CA THR A 22 19.88 4.79 -14.91
C THR A 22 18.57 4.10 -15.32
N ASN A 23 17.92 3.40 -14.40
CA ASN A 23 16.68 2.65 -14.65
C ASN A 23 15.86 2.48 -13.36
N ILE A 24 15.32 3.59 -12.86
CA ILE A 24 14.48 3.61 -11.66
C ILE A 24 13.10 3.03 -12.00
N ARG A 25 12.68 2.03 -11.24
CA ARG A 25 11.39 1.32 -11.39
C ARG A 25 10.38 1.80 -10.35
N LEU A 26 9.12 1.40 -10.54
CA LEU A 26 8.07 1.67 -9.55
C LEU A 26 8.36 1.00 -8.20
N THR A 27 8.94 -0.20 -8.22
CA THR A 27 9.35 -0.94 -7.00
C THR A 27 10.55 -0.30 -6.27
N ASP A 28 11.23 0.68 -6.88
CA ASP A 28 12.30 1.47 -6.26
C ASP A 28 11.76 2.71 -5.52
N LEU A 29 10.44 2.98 -5.55
CA LEU A 29 9.84 4.13 -4.89
C LEU A 29 10.18 4.14 -3.40
N ARG A 30 10.51 5.32 -2.89
CA ARG A 30 10.66 5.58 -1.46
C ARG A 30 10.01 6.90 -1.10
N LYS A 31 9.73 7.08 0.18
CA LYS A 31 9.32 8.39 0.71
C LYS A 31 10.27 9.51 0.23
N GLY A 32 9.67 10.60 -0.26
CA GLY A 32 10.36 11.76 -0.84
C GLY A 32 10.54 11.70 -2.36
N PHE A 33 10.27 10.56 -3.01
CA PHE A 33 10.32 10.48 -4.47
C PHE A 33 9.17 11.26 -5.12
N VAL A 34 9.33 11.57 -6.39
CA VAL A 34 8.29 12.14 -7.24
C VAL A 34 8.02 11.19 -8.42
N VAL A 35 6.75 11.03 -8.79
CA VAL A 35 6.32 10.20 -9.91
C VAL A 35 5.19 10.89 -10.69
N ASP A 36 5.22 10.78 -12.02
CA ASP A 36 4.12 11.23 -12.87
C ASP A 36 3.17 10.07 -13.15
N TYR A 37 1.89 10.31 -12.89
CA TYR A 37 0.80 9.37 -13.11
C TYR A 37 -0.50 10.12 -13.42
N ASN A 38 -1.26 9.65 -14.41
CA ASN A 38 -2.55 10.23 -14.82
C ASN A 38 -2.51 11.76 -15.05
N LEU A 39 -1.52 12.22 -15.82
CA LEU A 39 -1.27 13.64 -16.15
C LEU A 39 -1.02 14.56 -14.95
N LYS A 40 -0.72 14.00 -13.78
CA LYS A 40 -0.35 14.72 -12.56
C LYS A 40 1.02 14.25 -12.07
N THR A 41 1.71 15.15 -11.39
CA THR A 41 2.93 14.86 -10.63
C THR A 41 2.56 14.64 -9.17
N TRP A 42 3.11 13.58 -8.58
CA TRP A 42 2.82 13.12 -7.23
C TRP A 42 4.09 13.02 -6.41
N GLU A 43 4.04 13.53 -5.19
CA GLU A 43 5.09 13.33 -4.17
C GLU A 43 4.73 12.11 -3.32
N VAL A 44 5.70 11.23 -3.09
CA VAL A 44 5.57 10.12 -2.14
C VAL A 44 5.74 10.65 -0.72
N ALA A 45 4.62 10.96 -0.07
CA ALA A 45 4.60 11.59 1.24
C ALA A 45 4.86 10.62 2.38
N GLU A 46 4.36 9.38 2.26
CA GLU A 46 4.53 8.31 3.25
C GLU A 46 4.75 6.96 2.53
N GLU A 47 5.42 6.04 3.21
CA GLU A 47 5.73 4.70 2.74
C GLU A 47 5.34 3.72 3.85
N TYR A 48 4.55 2.72 3.47
CA TYR A 48 3.98 1.71 4.34
C TYR A 48 4.46 0.33 3.92
N GLU A 49 4.60 -0.55 4.89
CA GLU A 49 4.99 -1.94 4.69
C GLU A 49 3.98 -2.86 5.36
N TYR A 50 3.64 -3.93 4.64
CA TYR A 50 2.73 -4.98 5.10
C TYR A 50 3.48 -6.30 5.16
N ASP A 51 3.38 -7.01 6.28
CA ASP A 51 3.90 -8.36 6.50
C ASP A 51 2.74 -9.34 6.52
N TRP A 52 2.75 -10.26 5.56
CA TRP A 52 1.73 -11.29 5.37
C TRP A 52 2.16 -12.66 5.92
N GLY A 53 3.32 -12.73 6.59
CA GLY A 53 3.95 -13.97 7.04
C GLY A 53 4.90 -14.55 5.99
N ASP A 54 5.61 -15.61 6.35
CA ASP A 54 6.52 -16.37 5.46
C ASP A 54 7.60 -15.54 4.72
N ASN A 55 7.95 -14.37 5.27
CA ASN A 55 8.83 -13.36 4.67
C ASN A 55 8.29 -12.74 3.37
N TYR A 56 6.97 -12.73 3.21
CA TYR A 56 6.29 -12.07 2.10
C TYR A 56 5.78 -10.71 2.55
N PHE A 57 6.22 -9.68 1.82
CA PHE A 57 5.96 -8.28 2.14
C PHE A 57 5.42 -7.57 0.91
N SER A 58 4.50 -6.63 1.14
CA SER A 58 4.02 -5.69 0.12
C SER A 58 4.18 -4.26 0.63
N TYR A 59 4.13 -3.29 -0.29
CA TYR A 59 4.38 -1.89 0.00
C TYR A 59 3.22 -1.03 -0.48
N GLU A 60 2.83 -0.05 0.33
CA GLU A 60 1.89 0.99 -0.11
C GLU A 60 2.51 2.37 0.08
N PHE A 61 2.25 3.25 -0.87
CA PHE A 61 2.76 4.61 -0.88
C PHE A 61 1.61 5.60 -0.87
N LYS A 62 1.66 6.59 0.03
CA LYS A 62 0.74 7.73 0.00
C LYS A 62 1.28 8.78 -0.95
N LEU A 63 0.61 8.94 -2.08
CA LEU A 63 0.97 9.89 -3.11
C LEU A 63 0.10 11.13 -2.97
N VAL A 64 0.73 12.29 -2.89
CA VAL A 64 0.05 13.59 -2.75
C VAL A 64 0.36 14.46 -3.96
N SER A 65 -0.69 15.00 -4.57
CA SER A 65 -0.61 16.07 -5.57
C SER A 65 -1.27 17.33 -5.03
N SER A 66 -1.36 18.37 -5.84
CA SER A 66 -1.84 19.70 -5.41
C SER A 66 -3.27 19.72 -4.84
N ASP A 67 -4.12 18.79 -5.29
CA ASP A 67 -5.56 18.76 -5.04
C ASP A 67 -6.08 17.38 -4.60
N GLU A 68 -5.20 16.38 -4.49
CA GLU A 68 -5.61 14.99 -4.40
C GLU A 68 -4.58 14.13 -3.66
N THR A 69 -5.08 13.08 -2.99
CA THR A 69 -4.27 12.03 -2.38
C THR A 69 -4.76 10.68 -2.90
N ILE A 70 -3.81 9.84 -3.30
CA ILE A 70 -4.04 8.45 -3.67
C ILE A 70 -3.09 7.55 -2.89
N PHE A 71 -3.42 6.26 -2.84
CA PHE A 71 -2.59 5.23 -2.24
C PHE A 71 -2.19 4.26 -3.35
N LEU A 72 -0.89 4.05 -3.53
CA LEU A 72 -0.32 3.16 -4.54
C LEU A 72 0.15 1.89 -3.82
N SER A 73 -0.57 0.79 -3.98
CA SER A 73 -0.19 -0.51 -3.44
C SER A 73 0.58 -1.30 -4.49
N LEU A 74 1.72 -1.86 -4.09
CA LEU A 74 2.58 -2.75 -4.87
C LEU A 74 2.69 -4.08 -4.14
N ASP A 75 2.16 -5.14 -4.76
CA ASP A 75 2.19 -6.49 -4.23
C ASP A 75 2.90 -7.42 -5.22
N GLU A 76 4.07 -7.97 -4.84
CA GLU A 76 4.92 -8.80 -5.70
C GLU A 76 5.01 -10.22 -5.11
N ASP A 77 4.03 -11.07 -5.44
CA ASP A 77 4.02 -12.50 -5.08
C ASP A 77 4.52 -13.37 -6.25
N ASP A 78 3.66 -13.65 -7.23
CA ASP A 78 4.01 -14.29 -8.50
C ASP A 78 4.24 -13.27 -9.63
N GLU A 79 3.34 -12.29 -9.73
CA GLU A 79 3.41 -11.15 -10.63
C GLU A 79 3.19 -9.86 -9.82
N LEU A 80 3.71 -8.73 -10.31
CA LEU A 80 3.54 -7.45 -9.65
C LEU A 80 2.11 -6.94 -9.87
N GLU A 81 1.29 -6.95 -8.82
CA GLU A 81 -0.01 -6.28 -8.79
C GLU A 81 0.16 -4.82 -8.33
N ILE A 82 -0.45 -3.91 -9.09
CA ILE A 82 -0.40 -2.47 -8.81
C ILE A 82 -1.83 -1.96 -8.66
N GLN A 83 -2.16 -1.45 -7.48
CA GLN A 83 -3.46 -0.80 -7.26
C GLN A 83 -3.28 0.69 -6.97
N VAL A 84 -4.07 1.53 -7.63
CA VAL A 84 -4.21 2.95 -7.30
C VAL A 84 -5.55 3.19 -6.63
N LEU A 85 -5.50 3.42 -5.32
CA LEU A 85 -6.65 3.44 -4.42
C LEU A 85 -6.94 4.85 -3.91
N LYS A 86 -8.22 5.09 -3.62
CA LYS A 86 -8.71 6.27 -2.89
C LYS A 86 -9.56 5.81 -1.72
N LYS A 87 -9.27 6.36 -0.54
CA LYS A 87 -10.13 6.14 0.64
C LYS A 87 -11.52 6.70 0.37
N ILE A 88 -12.52 5.92 0.74
CA ILE A 88 -13.92 6.33 0.75
C ILE A 88 -14.41 6.33 2.19
N ASN A 89 -15.45 7.12 2.46
CA ASN A 89 -16.15 6.97 3.72
C ASN A 89 -16.82 5.59 3.74
N PHE A 90 -16.47 4.77 4.74
CA PHE A 90 -16.98 3.40 4.90
C PHE A 90 -18.52 3.34 4.88
N GLY A 91 -19.20 4.33 5.49
CA GLY A 91 -20.67 4.43 5.50
C GLY A 91 -21.29 4.77 4.14
N ARG A 92 -20.51 4.92 3.05
CA ARG A 92 -21.03 4.96 1.68
C ARG A 92 -21.26 3.55 1.10
N LEU A 93 -20.76 2.50 1.74
CA LEU A 93 -21.10 1.13 1.41
C LEU A 93 -22.53 0.82 1.86
N ASP A 94 -23.12 -0.23 1.30
CA ASP A 94 -24.46 -0.69 1.70
C ASP A 94 -24.51 -1.04 3.20
N GLU A 95 -25.62 -0.74 3.88
CA GLU A 95 -25.80 -1.03 5.32
C GLU A 95 -25.58 -2.52 5.66
N GLY A 96 -25.85 -3.42 4.70
CA GLY A 96 -25.59 -4.85 4.84
C GLY A 96 -24.10 -5.22 4.98
N VAL A 97 -23.18 -4.32 4.62
CA VAL A 97 -21.73 -4.51 4.83
C VAL A 97 -21.39 -4.42 6.31
N GLU A 98 -21.77 -3.32 6.96
CA GLU A 98 -21.55 -3.09 8.39
C GLU A 98 -22.28 -4.15 9.24
N GLU A 99 -23.54 -4.45 8.91
CA GLU A 99 -24.30 -5.50 9.60
C GLU A 99 -23.61 -6.86 9.51
N SER A 100 -23.02 -7.20 8.36
CA SER A 100 -22.32 -8.47 8.17
C SER A 100 -21.01 -8.51 8.97
N LEU A 101 -20.25 -7.42 9.02
CA LEU A 101 -19.04 -7.32 9.84
C LEU A 101 -19.36 -7.53 11.32
N ILE A 102 -20.35 -6.81 11.85
CA ILE A 102 -20.74 -6.91 13.26
C ILE A 102 -21.25 -8.33 13.61
N ASN A 103 -22.14 -8.89 12.78
CA ASN A 103 -22.82 -10.14 13.12
C ASN A 103 -22.06 -11.40 12.74
N LYS A 104 -21.17 -11.32 11.72
CA LYS A 104 -20.48 -12.49 11.15
C LYS A 104 -18.96 -12.38 11.20
N GLY A 105 -18.42 -11.24 11.64
CA GLY A 105 -16.99 -10.97 11.68
C GLY A 105 -16.34 -10.81 10.31
N LYS A 106 -17.14 -10.60 9.25
CA LYS A 106 -16.63 -10.41 7.88
C LYS A 106 -17.65 -9.75 6.95
N PRO A 107 -17.19 -8.98 5.95
CA PRO A 107 -18.05 -8.32 4.99
C PRO A 107 -18.67 -9.35 4.01
N PRO A 108 -19.80 -8.99 3.35
CA PRO A 108 -20.49 -9.89 2.43
C PRO A 108 -19.60 -10.25 1.24
N ARG A 109 -19.89 -11.40 0.59
CA ARG A 109 -19.13 -11.84 -0.60
C ARG A 109 -19.30 -10.96 -1.84
N LYS A 110 -20.36 -10.16 -1.86
CA LYS A 110 -20.73 -9.27 -2.97
C LYS A 110 -21.05 -7.90 -2.39
N ILE A 111 -20.48 -6.85 -2.98
CA ILE A 111 -20.76 -5.46 -2.63
C ILE A 111 -21.14 -4.70 -3.91
N GLU A 112 -22.19 -3.88 -3.83
CA GLU A 112 -22.55 -2.95 -4.90
C GLU A 112 -22.11 -1.54 -4.50
N TYR A 113 -21.30 -0.91 -5.34
CA TYR A 113 -20.79 0.44 -5.09
C TYR A 113 -20.68 1.23 -6.40
N GLU A 114 -21.24 2.43 -6.44
CA GLU A 114 -21.24 3.33 -7.61
C GLU A 114 -21.60 2.66 -8.95
N GLY A 115 -22.58 1.74 -8.91
CA GLY A 115 -23.09 1.03 -10.09
C GLY A 115 -22.21 -0.13 -10.57
N LYS A 116 -21.17 -0.50 -9.81
CA LYS A 116 -20.37 -1.70 -10.02
C LYS A 116 -20.70 -2.76 -8.99
N THR A 117 -20.53 -4.02 -9.39
CA THR A 117 -20.54 -5.16 -8.48
C THR A 117 -19.11 -5.59 -8.25
N TYR A 118 -18.76 -5.75 -6.98
CA TYR A 118 -17.47 -6.25 -6.51
C TYR A 118 -17.67 -7.61 -5.83
N TYR A 119 -16.76 -8.55 -6.09
CA TYR A 119 -16.76 -9.90 -5.52
C TYR A 119 -15.51 -10.07 -4.67
N ARG A 120 -15.70 -10.65 -3.49
CA ARG A 120 -14.62 -10.88 -2.54
C ARG A 120 -13.75 -12.04 -3.01
N GLU A 121 -12.49 -11.75 -3.30
CA GLU A 121 -11.52 -12.75 -3.73
C GLU A 121 -10.63 -13.20 -2.57
N SER A 122 -10.25 -12.27 -1.68
CA SER A 122 -9.32 -12.55 -0.59
C SER A 122 -9.86 -12.18 0.79
N GLU A 123 -9.24 -12.75 1.81
CA GLU A 123 -9.34 -12.39 3.23
C GLU A 123 -7.97 -12.66 3.83
N ARG A 124 -7.23 -11.60 4.19
CA ARG A 124 -5.85 -11.69 4.64
C ARG A 124 -5.67 -10.98 5.98
N PRO A 125 -5.39 -11.68 7.09
CA PRO A 125 -4.80 -11.03 8.26
C PRO A 125 -3.35 -10.65 7.95
N GLY A 126 -2.91 -9.50 8.44
CA GLY A 126 -1.55 -9.04 8.24
C GLY A 126 -1.08 -8.12 9.35
N TYR A 127 0.18 -7.74 9.28
CA TYR A 127 0.76 -6.67 10.08
C TYR A 127 1.11 -5.50 9.18
N PHE A 128 0.79 -4.29 9.63
CA PHE A 128 1.09 -3.05 8.92
C PHE A 128 2.02 -2.18 9.75
N ARG A 129 2.92 -1.46 9.09
CA ARG A 129 3.62 -0.32 9.68
C ARG A 129 3.79 0.82 8.68
N ASN A 130 3.89 2.03 9.23
CA ASN A 130 4.50 3.15 8.52
C ASN A 130 6.02 3.08 8.75
N THR A 131 6.81 3.15 7.67
CA THR A 131 8.26 2.98 7.71
C THR A 131 9.02 4.05 8.51
N ASP A 132 8.37 5.18 8.83
CA ASP A 132 8.89 6.17 9.80
C ASP A 132 8.89 5.65 11.25
N ASN A 133 8.25 4.51 11.51
CA ASN A 133 8.18 3.89 12.83
C ASN A 133 8.47 2.37 12.77
N GLU A 134 8.80 1.80 13.93
CA GLU A 134 9.09 0.36 14.07
C GLU A 134 7.87 -0.43 14.60
N ASN A 135 6.73 0.22 14.80
CA ASN A 135 5.58 -0.38 15.46
C ASN A 135 4.65 -1.00 14.42
N TRP A 136 4.45 -2.31 14.54
CA TRP A 136 3.49 -3.05 13.72
C TRP A 136 2.11 -3.05 14.37
N SER A 137 1.08 -2.91 13.55
CA SER A 137 -0.33 -3.01 13.93
C SER A 137 -0.98 -4.17 13.19
N GLU A 138 -1.76 -4.97 13.91
CA GLU A 138 -2.55 -6.05 13.32
C GLU A 138 -3.78 -5.50 12.62
N PHE A 139 -4.09 -6.07 11.46
CA PHE A 139 -5.30 -5.74 10.71
C PHE A 139 -5.75 -6.94 9.86
N ILE A 140 -6.96 -6.85 9.32
CA ILE A 140 -7.49 -7.79 8.34
C ILE A 140 -7.92 -6.99 7.11
N THR A 141 -7.52 -7.41 5.91
CA THR A 141 -8.06 -6.88 4.66
C THR A 141 -8.96 -7.92 3.97
N TRP A 142 -9.98 -7.41 3.29
CA TRP A 142 -10.76 -8.12 2.30
C TRP A 142 -10.64 -7.38 0.97
N ASP A 143 -10.05 -8.04 -0.02
CA ASP A 143 -9.89 -7.48 -1.36
C ASP A 143 -11.02 -7.97 -2.25
N TYR A 144 -11.61 -7.03 -2.99
CA TYR A 144 -12.69 -7.29 -3.92
C TYR A 144 -12.36 -6.74 -5.30
N TYR A 145 -12.80 -7.46 -6.33
CA TYR A 145 -12.64 -7.04 -7.72
C TYR A 145 -13.98 -7.07 -8.45
N ASP A 146 -14.13 -6.22 -9.47
CA ASP A 146 -15.29 -6.27 -10.35
C ASP A 146 -15.17 -7.40 -11.39
N ASP A 147 -16.24 -7.65 -12.16
CA ASP A 147 -16.27 -8.70 -13.20
C ASP A 147 -15.16 -8.53 -14.27
N SER A 148 -14.56 -7.34 -14.37
CA SER A 148 -13.49 -7.05 -15.32
C SER A 148 -12.08 -7.18 -14.75
N GLU A 149 -11.96 -7.39 -13.44
CA GLU A 149 -10.70 -7.39 -12.68
C GLU A 149 -9.89 -6.10 -12.82
N LYS A 150 -10.56 -4.98 -13.18
CA LYS A 150 -9.90 -3.67 -13.35
C LYS A 150 -10.14 -2.72 -12.20
N TYR A 151 -11.22 -2.94 -11.47
CA TYR A 151 -11.60 -2.09 -10.35
C TYR A 151 -11.49 -2.89 -9.07
N ALA A 152 -10.83 -2.30 -8.07
CA ALA A 152 -10.68 -2.87 -6.75
C ALA A 152 -11.55 -2.12 -5.73
N LEU A 153 -11.99 -2.84 -4.70
CA LEU A 153 -12.55 -2.31 -3.48
C LEU A 153 -11.93 -3.07 -2.32
N ASN A 154 -11.32 -2.37 -1.39
CA ASN A 154 -10.67 -2.98 -0.24
C ASN A 154 -11.39 -2.54 1.02
N ILE A 155 -11.62 -3.47 1.94
CA ILE A 155 -12.12 -3.18 3.28
C ILE A 155 -11.05 -3.65 4.25
N GLU A 156 -10.66 -2.77 5.16
CA GLU A 156 -9.72 -3.08 6.22
C GLU A 156 -10.42 -2.98 7.58
N GLN A 157 -10.09 -3.91 8.48
CA GLN A 157 -10.47 -3.87 9.87
C GLN A 157 -9.23 -3.68 10.74
N TRP A 158 -9.27 -2.64 11.57
CA TRP A 158 -8.29 -2.30 12.58
C TRP A 158 -8.93 -2.49 13.96
N GLY A 159 -8.30 -3.27 14.84
CA GLY A 159 -8.89 -3.60 16.14
C GLY A 159 -10.27 -4.28 16.02
N GLU A 160 -11.15 -4.04 17.00
CA GLU A 160 -12.45 -4.73 17.07
C GLU A 160 -13.52 -4.09 16.17
N ASP A 161 -13.59 -2.76 16.11
CA ASP A 161 -14.71 -2.02 15.49
C ASP A 161 -14.25 -0.81 14.62
N GLU A 162 -13.00 -0.77 14.16
CA GLU A 162 -12.52 0.30 13.28
C GLU A 162 -12.40 -0.23 11.84
N PHE A 163 -13.16 0.37 10.92
CA PHE A 163 -13.20 -0.06 9.52
C PHE A 163 -12.79 1.06 8.59
N GLU A 164 -11.97 0.72 7.61
CA GLU A 164 -11.64 1.59 6.49
C GLU A 164 -12.05 0.94 5.17
N ALA A 165 -12.34 1.76 4.17
CA ALA A 165 -12.63 1.30 2.83
C ALA A 165 -11.94 2.17 1.80
N SER A 166 -11.47 1.53 0.73
CA SER A 166 -10.90 2.20 -0.43
C SER A 166 -11.44 1.59 -1.71
N VAL A 167 -11.43 2.38 -2.78
CA VAL A 167 -11.76 1.91 -4.13
C VAL A 167 -10.71 2.42 -5.09
N GLY A 168 -10.45 1.67 -6.14
CA GLY A 168 -9.40 2.02 -7.08
C GLY A 168 -9.42 1.22 -8.35
N VAL A 169 -8.29 1.27 -9.03
CA VAL A 169 -8.04 0.61 -10.31
C VAL A 169 -6.75 -0.16 -10.25
N LEU A 170 -6.70 -1.27 -10.99
CA LEU A 170 -5.46 -1.97 -11.27
C LEU A 170 -4.77 -1.25 -12.43
N GLU A 171 -3.48 -0.99 -12.28
CA GLU A 171 -2.68 -0.27 -13.26
C GLU A 171 -1.48 -1.11 -13.71
N GLU A 172 -0.95 -0.74 -14.88
CA GLU A 172 0.28 -1.33 -15.40
C GLU A 172 1.48 -0.43 -15.04
N PRO A 173 2.70 -1.00 -14.89
CA PRO A 173 3.89 -0.22 -14.57
C PRO A 173 4.14 0.96 -15.54
N GLU A 174 3.78 0.80 -16.82
CA GLU A 174 3.97 1.82 -17.86
C GLU A 174 3.08 3.06 -17.70
N GLN A 175 2.07 3.02 -16.83
CA GLN A 175 1.25 4.20 -16.52
C GLN A 175 1.99 5.20 -15.63
N PHE A 176 3.08 4.78 -15.01
CA PHE A 176 3.94 5.59 -14.17
C PHE A 176 5.19 5.99 -14.93
N SER A 177 5.55 7.27 -14.83
CA SER A 177 6.71 7.82 -15.55
C SER A 177 7.41 8.88 -14.72
N ASN A 178 8.58 9.34 -15.20
CA ASN A 178 9.37 10.38 -14.54
C ASN A 178 9.56 10.14 -13.03
N ILE A 179 9.90 8.89 -12.68
CA ILE A 179 10.22 8.53 -11.29
C ILE A 179 11.56 9.15 -10.95
N LEU A 180 11.55 10.11 -10.02
CA LEU A 180 12.72 10.88 -9.63
C LEU A 180 12.93 10.78 -8.11
N PRO A 181 14.16 10.50 -7.66
CA PRO A 181 14.49 10.56 -6.24
C PRO A 181 14.45 12.02 -5.76
N GLY A 182 13.98 12.22 -4.52
CA GLY A 182 13.94 13.53 -3.85
C GLY A 182 15.28 14.04 -3.35
#